data_AF-A0A3M2CTQ8-F1
#
_entry.id   AF-A0A3M2CTQ8-F1
#
_cell.length_a   1.000
_cell.length_b   1.000
_cell.length_c   1.000
_cell.angle_alpha   90.00
_cell.angle_beta   90.00
_cell.angle_gamma   90.00
#
_symmetry.space_group_name_H-M   'P 1'
#
loop_
_entity.id
_entity.type
_entity.pdbx_description
1 polymer ?
#
loop_
_entity_poly.entity_id
_entity_poly.type
_entity_poly.pdbx_seq_one_letter_code
_entity_poly.pdbx_strand_id
1 'polypeptide(L)' 'MAHQLPKHPIYQSIDHLFFHRNPETRQQGAARLGEGAPPLSVEREVLEALTTALDDPCIAVKEAALQSLVRLSIR' A
#
# COMPACT_ATOMS: atom_id res chain seq x y z
N MET A 1 -25.96 5.46 -10.05
CA MET A 1 -25.87 5.42 -8.57
C MET A 1 -24.46 4.97 -8.21
N ALA A 2 -23.58 5.91 -7.86
CA ALA A 2 -22.19 5.57 -7.50
C ALA A 2 -22.20 4.86 -6.14
N HIS A 3 -21.75 3.61 -6.10
CA HIS A 3 -21.53 2.90 -4.84
C HIS A 3 -20.34 3.54 -4.13
N GLN A 4 -20.64 4.34 -3.11
CA GLN A 4 -19.65 4.91 -2.22
C GLN A 4 -19.09 3.77 -1.36
N LEU A 5 -17.91 3.29 -1.72
CA LEU A 5 -17.22 2.24 -0.97
C LEU A 5 -16.95 2.70 0.48
N PRO A 6 -17.04 1.79 1.47
CA PRO A 6 -16.76 2.10 2.86
C PRO A 6 -15.32 2.61 2.96
N LYS A 7 -15.18 3.85 3.44
CA LYS A 7 -13.91 4.54 3.66
C LYS A 7 -13.18 3.87 4.82
N HIS A 8 -12.54 2.74 4.59
CA HIS A 8 -11.55 2.24 5.53
C HIS A 8 -10.39 3.26 5.56
N PRO A 9 -9.99 3.76 6.74
CA PRO A 9 -9.09 4.91 6.86
C PRO A 9 -7.68 4.68 6.28
N ILE A 10 -7.32 3.44 5.96
CA ILE A 10 -6.01 3.06 5.40
C ILE A 10 -5.99 3.23 3.86
N TYR A 11 -7.12 3.11 3.17
CA TYR A 11 -7.17 3.04 1.70
C TYR A 11 -7.53 4.36 1.01
N GLN A 12 -8.04 5.35 1.76
CA GLN A 12 -8.28 6.70 1.22
C GLN A 12 -6.99 7.47 0.91
N SER A 13 -5.83 6.93 1.28
CA SER A 13 -4.55 7.63 1.33
C SER A 13 -3.43 6.86 0.63
N ILE A 14 -3.75 5.85 -0.19
CA ILE A 14 -2.77 5.16 -1.04
C ILE A 14 -1.98 6.17 -1.89
N ASP A 15 -2.66 7.12 -2.54
CA ASP A 15 -2.01 8.20 -3.29
C ASP A 15 -1.12 9.07 -2.40
N HIS A 16 -1.57 9.35 -1.17
CA HIS A 16 -0.82 10.18 -0.22
C HIS A 16 0.42 9.46 0.34
N LEU A 17 0.53 8.14 0.19
CA LEU A 17 1.68 7.35 0.63
C LEU A 17 2.81 7.31 -0.40
N PHE A 18 2.54 7.31 -1.70
CA PHE A 18 3.62 7.22 -2.72
C PHE A 18 4.14 8.57 -3.19
N PHE A 19 3.32 9.62 -3.14
CA PHE A 19 3.75 10.97 -3.51
C PHE A 19 4.26 11.80 -2.32
N HIS A 20 4.37 11.20 -1.13
CA HIS A 20 4.90 11.89 0.04
C HIS A 20 6.40 12.16 -0.10
N ARG A 21 6.87 13.37 0.24
CA ARG A 21 8.31 13.70 0.13
C ARG A 21 9.18 12.93 1.11
N ASN A 22 8.68 12.65 2.32
CA ASN A 22 9.42 11.93 3.35
C ASN A 22 9.41 10.41 3.08
N PRO A 23 10.57 9.75 2.85
CA PRO A 23 10.66 8.31 2.63
C PRO A 23 10.15 7.47 3.81
N GLU A 24 10.28 7.94 5.04
CA GLU A 24 9.80 7.21 6.22
C GLU A 24 8.26 7.07 6.20
N THR A 25 7.55 8.12 5.82
CA THR A 25 6.09 8.07 5.65
C THR A 25 5.69 7.09 4.56
N ARG A 26 6.44 7.05 3.44
CA ARG A 26 6.18 6.11 2.35
C ARG A 26 6.43 4.66 2.78
N GLN A 27 7.52 4.43 3.51
CA GLN A 27 7.87 3.12 4.07
C GLN A 27 6.78 2.63 5.03
N GLN A 28 6.33 3.47 5.96
CA GLN A 28 5.24 3.14 6.88
C GLN A 28 3.94 2.84 6.13
N GLY A 29 3.68 3.57 5.05
CA GLY A 29 2.56 3.29 4.14
C GLY A 29 2.63 1.90 3.51
N ALA A 30 3.75 1.60 2.87
CA ALA A 30 3.99 0.29 2.27
C ALA A 30 3.80 -0.84 3.29
N ALA A 31 4.37 -0.70 4.49
CA ALA A 31 4.22 -1.68 5.57
C ALA A 31 2.76 -1.89 5.99
N ARG A 32 1.99 -0.81 6.18
CA ARG A 32 0.57 -0.86 6.57
C ARG A 32 -0.32 -1.49 5.51
N LEU A 33 0.01 -1.33 4.23
CA LEU A 33 -0.75 -1.97 3.15
C LEU A 33 -0.63 -3.50 3.16
N GLY A 34 0.46 -4.05 3.70
CA GLY A 34 0.62 -5.49 3.94
C GLY A 34 0.09 -5.98 5.31
N GLU A 35 -0.41 -5.07 6.16
CA GLU A 35 -1.02 -5.40 7.45
C GLU A 35 -2.49 -5.79 7.24
N GLY A 36 -2.86 -7.00 7.69
CA GLY A 36 -4.22 -7.50 7.50
C GLY A 36 -4.54 -7.89 6.05
N ALA A 37 -5.67 -8.59 5.86
CA ALA A 37 -6.18 -8.91 4.54
C ALA A 37 -6.97 -7.70 4.03
N PRO A 38 -6.55 -7.02 2.95
CA PRO A 38 -7.36 -5.96 2.38
C PRO A 38 -8.70 -6.54 1.92
N PRO A 39 -9.81 -5.79 2.06
CA PRO A 39 -11.06 -6.17 1.41
C PRO A 39 -10.84 -6.38 -0.09
N LEU A 40 -11.49 -7.40 -0.68
CA LEU A 40 -11.40 -7.68 -2.13
C LEU A 40 -11.68 -6.44 -3.01
N SER A 41 -12.51 -5.52 -2.51
CA SER A 41 -12.86 -4.28 -3.20
C SER A 41 -11.71 -3.27 -3.33
N VAL A 42 -10.60 -3.47 -2.62
CA VAL A 42 -9.41 -2.59 -2.65
C VAL A 42 -8.10 -3.36 -2.86
N GLU A 43 -8.18 -4.68 -3.03
CA GLU A 43 -7.01 -5.56 -3.14
C GLU A 43 -6.15 -5.18 -4.36
N ARG A 44 -6.80 -4.88 -5.49
CA ARG A 44 -6.12 -4.46 -6.70
C ARG A 44 -5.32 -3.17 -6.47
N GLU A 45 -5.94 -2.16 -5.86
CA GLU A 45 -5.33 -0.87 -5.58
C GLU A 45 -4.14 -1.03 -4.61
N VAL A 46 -4.26 -1.91 -3.62
CA VAL A 46 -3.18 -2.27 -2.70
C VAL A 46 -2.01 -2.93 -3.43
N LEU A 47 -2.27 -3.84 -4.37
CA LEU A 47 -1.23 -4.50 -5.16
C LEU A 47 -0.56 -3.53 -6.14
N GLU A 48 -1.32 -2.70 -6.84
CA GLU A 48 -0.79 -1.66 -7.74
C GLU A 48 0.09 -0.65 -6.97
N ALA A 49 -0.35 -0.25 -5.78
CA ALA A 49 0.40 0.57 -4.86
C ALA A 49 1.75 -0.05 -4.46
N LEU A 50 1.71 -1.27 -3.93
CA LEU A 50 2.91 -1.96 -3.46
C LEU A 50 3.88 -2.29 -4.60
N THR A 51 3.39 -2.60 -5.79
CA THR A 51 4.25 -2.84 -6.96
C THR A 51 4.90 -1.54 -7.44
N THR A 52 4.18 -0.42 -7.45
CA THR A 52 4.76 0.92 -7.72
C THR A 52 5.86 1.28 -6.71
N ALA A 53 5.66 0.93 -5.44
CA ALA A 53 6.63 1.17 -4.37
C ALA A 53 7.97 0.42 -4.54
N LEU A 54 8.01 -0.65 -5.35
CA LEU A 54 9.26 -1.36 -5.68
C LEU A 54 10.21 -0.51 -6.53
N ASP A 55 9.67 0.51 -7.20
CA ASP A 55 10.44 1.49 -7.98
C ASP A 55 10.83 2.74 -7.17
N ASP A 56 10.49 2.82 -5.88
CA ASP A 56 10.81 3.98 -5.03
C ASP A 56 12.33 4.23 -4.93
N PRO A 57 12.84 5.47 -5.02
CA PRO A 57 14.28 5.73 -4.90
C PRO A 57 14.89 5.30 -3.55
N CYS A 58 14.08 5.15 -2.50
CA CYS A 58 14.53 4.72 -1.18
C CYS A 58 14.45 3.20 -1.00
N ILE A 59 15.60 2.56 -0.71
CA ILE A 59 15.68 1.10 -0.51
C ILE A 59 14.77 0.59 0.60
N ALA A 60 14.62 1.33 1.70
CA ALA A 60 13.77 0.93 2.83
C ALA A 60 12.28 0.86 2.43
N VAL A 61 11.85 1.72 1.51
CA VAL A 61 10.47 1.69 0.97
C VAL A 61 10.29 0.45 0.10
N LYS A 62 11.26 0.14 -0.77
CA LYS A 62 11.24 -1.07 -1.60
C LYS A 62 11.15 -2.34 -0.78
N GLU A 63 11.97 -2.44 0.28
CA GLU A 63 11.98 -3.60 1.17
C GLU A 63 10.64 -3.75 1.90
N ALA A 64 10.08 -2.65 2.43
CA ALA A 64 8.78 -2.67 3.08
C ALA A 64 7.66 -3.11 2.11
N ALA A 65 7.73 -2.67 0.85
CA ALA A 65 6.79 -3.06 -0.18
C ALA A 65 6.90 -4.55 -0.54
N LEU A 66 8.12 -5.05 -0.74
CA LEU A 66 8.38 -6.46 -1.03
C LEU A 66 7.88 -7.36 0.11
N GLN A 67 8.20 -7.01 1.36
CA GLN A 67 7.73 -7.75 2.53
C GLN A 67 6.20 -7.79 2.60
N SER A 68 5.55 -6.67 2.26
CA SER A 68 4.09 -6.57 2.26
C SER A 68 3.46 -7.43 1.17
N LEU A 69 4.02 -7.44 -0.04
CA LEU A 69 3.59 -8.34 -1.12
C LEU A 69 3.75 -9.81 -0.73
N VAL A 70 4.88 -10.18 -0.11
CA VAL A 70 5.11 -11.55 0.38
C VAL A 70 4.03 -11.94 1.40
N ARG A 71 3.74 -11.07 2.38
CA ARG A 71 2.69 -11.32 3.39
C ARG A 71 1.32 -11.52 2.78
N LEU A 72 0.99 -10.80 1.69
CA LEU A 72 -0.28 -10.97 0.98
C LEU A 72 -0.32 -12.26 0.16
N SER A 73 0.82 -12.73 -0.36
CA SER A 73 0.91 -13.93 -1.20
C SER A 73 0.80 -15.27 -0.46
N ILE A 74 1.08 -15.28 0.85
CA ILE A 74 1.10 -16.49 1.68
C ILE A 74 -0.16 -16.68 2.53
N ARG A 75 -1.22 -15.90 2.24
CA ARG A 75 -2.47 -15.94 2.98
C ARG A 75 -3.59 -16.59 2.20
#